data_AF-A0ABD6GA77-F1
#
_entry.id   AF-A0ABD6GA77-F1
#
_cell.length_a   1.000
_cell.length_b   1.000
_cell.length_c   1.000
_cell.angle_alpha   90.00
_cell.angle_beta   90.00
_cell.angle_gamma   90.00
#
_symmetry.space_group_name_H-M   'P 1'
#
loop_
_entity.id
_entity.type
_entity.pdbx_description
1 polymer ?
#
loop_
_entity_poly.entity_id
_entity_poly.type
_entity_poly.pdbx_seq_one_letter_code
_entity_poly.pdbx_strand_id
1 'polypeptide(L)'
;MALQNYRYVPGTIIIIGKQPDGDSVRFRPDDENLLADIYRAHLLRPAKDGSHQLRLEGIDTPETHYESKAQPRGGVARDYLLRDLIGFSSFSLTKETVTAAEPQTIQAGILTASADVHGRPICYLTFNGNPFSSGDTGAISTKTLEASANYRLISSGMAYPMLYSSAPVDQRETISEAARQARDADLGVWAVDKTERFALTDLSDLGWASGSKPGEEEEDGTGKAQLIFPKLFRRGCDFLKSGETDLVEWLRKTESENDKVIIDNRTEVPLSQLLRRENDRYRFDADLTQAVFVEK
;
A
#
# COMPACT_ATOMS: atom_id res chain seq x y z
N MET A 1 -12.61 18.52 -14.72
CA MET A 1 -11.86 17.76 -13.70
C MET A 1 -11.12 18.77 -12.86
N ALA A 2 -11.30 18.75 -11.54
CA ALA A 2 -10.46 19.57 -10.67
C ALA A 2 -9.05 18.98 -10.72
N LEU A 3 -8.05 19.80 -11.09
CA LEU A 3 -6.65 19.40 -11.00
C LEU A 3 -6.29 19.30 -9.52
N GLN A 4 -5.96 18.10 -9.05
CA GLN A 4 -5.36 17.96 -7.73
C GLN A 4 -3.91 18.43 -7.82
N ASN A 5 -3.57 19.42 -7.00
CA ASN A 5 -2.21 19.89 -6.88
C ASN A 5 -1.54 19.24 -5.67
N TYR A 6 -0.28 18.90 -5.84
CA TYR A 6 0.55 18.26 -4.83
C TYR A 6 1.65 19.25 -4.43
N ARG A 7 1.87 19.37 -3.12
CA ARG A 7 2.96 20.14 -2.56
C ARG A 7 4.20 19.28 -2.46
N TYR A 8 5.33 19.80 -2.91
CA TYR A 8 6.62 19.17 -2.69
C TYR A 8 7.17 19.54 -1.31
N VAL A 9 7.48 18.50 -0.53
CA VAL A 9 8.07 18.63 0.81
C VAL A 9 9.38 17.83 0.83
N PRO A 10 10.54 18.48 0.86
CA PRO A 10 11.81 17.80 1.06
C PRO A 10 11.96 17.32 2.50
N GLY A 11 12.75 16.27 2.70
CA GLY A 11 13.00 15.74 4.01
C GLY A 11 13.85 14.48 4.01
N THR A 12 13.77 13.74 5.10
CA THR A 12 14.65 12.61 5.36
C THR A 12 13.86 11.36 5.72
N ILE A 13 14.17 10.25 5.07
CA ILE A 13 13.70 8.91 5.42
C ILE A 13 14.51 8.37 6.60
N ILE A 14 13.80 7.89 7.62
CA ILE A 14 14.39 7.35 8.85
C ILE A 14 13.76 5.99 9.12
N ILE A 15 14.55 4.92 9.23
CA ILE A 15 14.01 3.57 9.45
C ILE A 15 14.42 2.95 10.78
N ILE A 16 15.54 3.38 11.39
CA ILE A 16 16.01 2.81 12.67
C ILE A 16 14.97 3.05 13.78
N GLY A 17 14.63 1.99 14.50
CA GLY A 17 13.60 1.97 15.54
C GLY A 17 12.17 1.97 14.99
N LYS A 18 11.98 1.82 13.67
CA LYS A 18 10.68 1.82 13.00
C LYS A 18 10.36 0.43 12.43
N GLN A 19 9.10 0.26 12.04
CA GLN A 19 8.57 -0.97 11.40
C GLN A 19 8.05 -0.59 10.00
N PRO A 20 8.94 -0.33 9.03
CA PRO A 20 8.51 -0.03 7.67
C PRO A 20 7.85 -1.26 7.03
N ASP A 21 6.93 -0.99 6.12
CA ASP A 21 6.28 -1.98 5.24
C ASP A 21 6.57 -1.61 3.77
N GLY A 22 6.05 -2.38 2.80
CA GLY A 22 6.24 -2.16 1.37
C GLY A 22 5.67 -0.85 0.83
N ASP A 23 4.72 -0.23 1.53
CA ASP A 23 4.04 1.01 1.12
C ASP A 23 3.98 2.07 2.25
N SER A 24 4.79 1.89 3.28
CA SER A 24 4.81 2.76 4.46
C SER A 24 6.21 2.86 5.04
N VAL A 25 6.74 4.08 5.10
CA VAL A 25 8.03 4.41 5.71
C VAL A 25 7.92 5.70 6.53
N ARG A 26 8.84 5.92 7.46
CA ARG A 26 8.88 7.15 8.26
C ARG A 26 9.70 8.22 7.55
N PHE A 27 9.13 9.42 7.48
CA PHE A 27 9.69 10.59 6.82
C PHE A 27 9.63 11.78 7.77
N ARG A 28 10.74 12.50 7.89
CA ARG A 28 10.80 13.76 8.64
C ARG A 28 10.99 14.91 7.65
N PRO A 29 10.01 15.83 7.52
CA PRO A 29 10.16 17.03 6.70
C PRO A 29 11.37 17.86 7.15
N ASP A 30 12.03 18.54 6.22
CA ASP A 30 13.05 19.54 6.56
C ASP A 30 12.40 20.78 7.21
N ASP A 31 11.19 21.12 6.76
CA ASP A 31 10.32 22.14 7.36
C ASP A 31 8.89 21.59 7.50
N GLU A 32 8.46 21.37 8.74
CA GLU A 32 7.13 20.83 9.06
C GLU A 32 5.99 21.78 8.64
N ASN A 33 6.27 23.09 8.54
CA ASN A 33 5.26 24.07 8.12
C ASN A 33 4.79 23.85 6.67
N LEU A 34 5.59 23.16 5.85
CA LEU A 34 5.18 22.82 4.50
C LEU A 34 3.96 21.88 4.48
N LEU A 35 3.70 21.15 5.57
CA LEU A 35 2.51 20.31 5.71
C LEU A 35 1.27 21.05 6.24
N ALA A 36 1.37 22.30 6.68
CA ALA A 36 0.30 22.98 7.42
C ALA A 36 -1.00 23.21 6.62
N ASP A 37 -0.90 23.39 5.30
CA ASP A 37 -2.06 23.75 4.46
C ASP A 37 -2.51 22.65 3.50
N ILE A 38 -1.99 21.42 3.65
CA ILE A 38 -2.51 20.30 2.85
C ILE A 38 -3.93 19.95 3.34
N TYR A 39 -4.72 19.32 2.47
CA TYR A 39 -6.08 18.94 2.86
C TYR A 39 -6.04 17.99 4.07
N ARG A 40 -6.84 18.27 5.10
CA ARG A 40 -6.86 17.52 6.37
C ARG A 40 -5.53 17.56 7.16
N ALA A 41 -4.69 18.58 6.98
CA ALA A 41 -3.46 18.78 7.76
C ALA A 41 -3.67 18.66 9.29
N HIS A 42 -4.83 19.10 9.80
CA HIS A 42 -5.19 18.99 11.22
C HIS A 42 -5.27 17.55 11.76
N LEU A 43 -5.31 16.53 10.88
CA LEU A 43 -5.29 15.12 11.28
C LEU A 43 -3.88 14.56 11.41
N LEU A 44 -2.85 15.25 10.91
CA LEU A 44 -1.47 14.77 10.93
C LEU A 44 -1.02 14.40 12.35
N ARG A 45 -0.38 13.23 12.47
CA ARG A 45 0.12 12.70 13.75
C ARG A 45 1.62 12.39 13.64
N PRO A 46 2.51 13.39 13.77
CA PRO A 46 3.95 13.14 13.83
C PRO A 46 4.29 12.29 15.06
N ALA A 47 5.34 11.49 14.94
CA ALA A 47 5.96 10.84 16.09
C ALA A 47 6.77 11.86 16.92
N LYS A 48 7.22 11.43 18.12
CA LYS A 48 8.00 12.28 19.04
C LYS A 48 9.30 12.84 18.43
N ASP A 49 9.83 12.19 17.40
CA ASP A 49 11.04 12.62 16.68
C ASP A 49 10.74 13.50 15.45
N GLY A 50 9.49 13.94 15.29
CA GLY A 50 9.02 14.75 14.16
C GLY A 50 8.75 13.95 12.88
N SER A 51 8.92 12.62 12.89
CA SER A 51 8.68 11.81 11.70
C SER A 51 7.20 11.44 11.53
N HIS A 52 6.68 11.63 10.33
CA HIS A 52 5.38 11.14 9.90
C HIS A 52 5.50 9.74 9.30
N GLN A 53 4.51 8.89 9.54
CA GLN A 53 4.37 7.65 8.76
C GLN A 53 3.70 8.02 7.45
N LEU A 54 4.33 7.69 6.33
CA LEU A 54 3.77 7.93 5.01
C LEU A 54 2.75 6.86 4.66
N ARG A 55 1.74 7.24 3.87
CA ARG A 55 0.91 6.33 3.09
C ARG A 55 1.26 6.57 1.62
N LEU A 56 1.85 5.59 0.97
CA LEU A 56 2.16 5.72 -0.46
C LEU A 56 0.87 5.65 -1.28
N GLU A 57 0.60 6.74 -2.01
CA GLU A 57 -0.58 6.91 -2.88
C GLU A 57 -0.64 5.86 -3.99
N GLY A 58 -1.86 5.39 -4.29
CA GLY A 58 -2.17 4.54 -5.44
C GLY A 58 -1.77 3.07 -5.34
N ILE A 59 -1.18 2.63 -4.22
CA ILE A 59 -0.62 1.27 -4.05
C ILE A 59 -1.04 0.64 -2.72
N ASP A 60 -1.00 -0.69 -2.66
CA ASP A 60 -1.20 -1.49 -1.43
C ASP A 60 -0.26 -2.70 -1.54
N THR A 61 0.74 -2.80 -0.66
CA THR A 61 1.72 -3.89 -0.70
C THR A 61 1.31 -5.06 0.20
N PRO A 62 1.80 -6.29 -0.08
CA PRO A 62 1.63 -7.39 0.85
C PRO A 62 2.11 -7.03 2.26
N GLU A 63 1.32 -7.40 3.26
CA GLU A 63 1.51 -6.94 4.64
C GLU A 63 2.69 -7.63 5.31
N THR A 64 3.60 -6.86 5.91
CA THR A 64 4.56 -7.42 6.88
C THR A 64 3.93 -7.56 8.26
N HIS A 65 2.94 -6.72 8.57
CA HIS A 65 2.21 -6.78 9.83
C HIS A 65 0.83 -6.10 9.78
N TYR A 66 -0.21 -6.91 9.86
CA TYR A 66 -1.57 -6.48 10.18
C TYR A 66 -2.13 -7.37 11.27
N GLU A 67 -2.56 -6.81 12.39
CA GLU A 67 -3.25 -7.60 13.41
C GLU A 67 -2.43 -8.82 13.93
N SER A 68 -1.10 -8.66 13.95
CA SER A 68 -0.07 -9.69 14.23
C SER A 68 0.10 -10.76 13.15
N LYS A 69 -0.34 -10.50 11.92
CA LYS A 69 -0.20 -11.39 10.76
C LYS A 69 0.62 -10.76 9.63
N ALA A 70 1.41 -11.58 8.96
CA ALA A 70 2.18 -11.23 7.78
C ALA A 70 1.71 -12.07 6.59
N GLN A 71 1.77 -11.50 5.38
CA GLN A 71 1.49 -12.17 4.12
C GLN A 71 2.76 -12.64 3.41
N PRO A 72 2.65 -13.63 2.51
CA PRO A 72 3.65 -13.87 1.49
C PRO A 72 4.10 -12.59 0.79
N ARG A 73 5.38 -12.52 0.41
CA ARG A 73 6.00 -11.38 -0.27
C ARG A 73 6.02 -10.06 0.50
N GLY A 74 5.50 -9.98 1.73
CA GLY A 74 5.50 -8.73 2.50
C GLY A 74 6.93 -8.25 2.79
N GLY A 75 7.80 -9.18 3.21
CA GLY A 75 9.21 -8.87 3.42
C GLY A 75 9.91 -8.50 2.12
N VAL A 76 9.59 -9.20 1.03
CA VAL A 76 10.14 -8.92 -0.32
C VAL A 76 9.80 -7.49 -0.78
N ALA A 77 8.55 -7.07 -0.66
CA ALA A 77 8.10 -5.74 -1.08
C ALA A 77 8.75 -4.62 -0.23
N ARG A 78 8.80 -4.80 1.09
CA ARG A 78 9.52 -3.89 2.00
C ARG A 78 10.99 -3.79 1.64
N ASP A 79 11.67 -4.91 1.47
CA ASP A 79 13.10 -4.94 1.20
C ASP A 79 13.41 -4.26 -0.15
N TYR A 80 12.56 -4.46 -1.17
CA TYR A 80 12.67 -3.74 -2.44
C TYR A 80 12.49 -2.22 -2.29
N LEU A 81 11.47 -1.78 -1.54
CA LEU A 81 11.28 -0.35 -1.26
C LEU A 81 12.52 0.24 -0.56
N LEU A 82 13.01 -0.41 0.49
CA LEU A 82 14.11 0.11 1.30
C LEU A 82 15.46 0.08 0.58
N ARG A 83 15.78 -1.03 -0.11
CA ARG A 83 17.10 -1.23 -0.74
C ARG A 83 17.16 -0.67 -2.14
N ASP A 84 16.22 -1.04 -3.00
CA ASP A 84 16.31 -0.80 -4.43
C ASP A 84 15.71 0.55 -4.85
N LEU A 85 14.74 1.07 -4.08
CA LEU A 85 14.12 2.36 -4.38
C LEU A 85 14.64 3.49 -3.50
N ILE A 86 14.69 3.31 -2.18
CA ILE A 86 15.18 4.34 -1.26
C ILE A 86 16.72 4.37 -1.22
N GLY A 87 17.39 3.21 -1.30
CA GLY A 87 18.86 3.15 -1.35
C GLY A 87 19.55 2.87 -0.02
N PHE A 88 18.86 2.22 0.93
CA PHE A 88 19.55 1.63 2.09
C PHE A 88 20.36 0.41 1.64
N SER A 89 21.68 0.52 1.66
CA SER A 89 22.58 -0.58 1.27
C SER A 89 22.45 -1.81 2.16
N SER A 90 22.16 -1.60 3.45
CA SER A 90 21.87 -2.68 4.39
C SER A 90 20.99 -2.20 5.54
N PHE A 91 20.26 -3.13 6.13
CA PHE A 91 19.58 -2.94 7.41
C PHE A 91 19.40 -4.29 8.11
N SER A 92 19.17 -4.25 9.42
CA SER A 92 18.90 -5.42 10.25
C SER A 92 17.55 -5.27 10.93
N LEU A 93 16.82 -6.38 11.05
CA LEU A 93 15.52 -6.45 11.70
C LEU A 93 15.60 -7.30 12.97
N THR A 94 14.86 -6.90 14.00
CA THR A 94 14.46 -7.77 15.11
C THR A 94 12.93 -7.80 15.13
N LYS A 95 12.35 -8.96 14.80
CA LYS A 95 10.95 -9.05 14.34
C LYS A 95 10.76 -8.09 13.17
N GLU A 96 9.79 -7.17 13.23
CA GLU A 96 9.57 -6.15 12.19
C GLU A 96 10.32 -4.83 12.45
N THR A 97 11.02 -4.70 13.58
CA THR A 97 11.69 -3.44 13.94
C THR A 97 13.09 -3.38 13.36
N VAL A 98 13.40 -2.33 12.61
CA VAL A 98 14.76 -2.07 12.13
C VAL A 98 15.64 -1.64 13.31
N THR A 99 16.73 -2.36 13.53
CA THR A 99 17.69 -2.10 14.63
C THR A 99 18.97 -1.42 14.17
N ALA A 100 19.31 -1.54 12.89
CA ALA A 100 20.45 -0.89 12.26
C ALA A 100 20.19 -0.67 10.76
N ALA A 101 20.76 0.37 10.17
CA ALA A 101 20.68 0.68 8.74
C ALA A 101 21.94 1.41 8.27
N GLU A 102 22.34 1.18 7.02
CA GLU A 102 23.43 1.88 6.34
C GLU A 102 22.98 2.38 4.95
N PRO A 103 23.01 3.71 4.70
CA PRO A 103 23.25 4.77 5.68
C PRO A 103 22.14 4.82 6.74
N GLN A 104 22.34 5.56 7.83
CA GLN A 104 21.34 5.65 8.90
C GLN A 104 20.05 6.35 8.45
N THR A 105 20.15 7.26 7.49
CA THR A 105 19.07 8.06 6.93
C THR A 105 19.32 8.36 5.47
N ILE A 106 18.26 8.60 4.70
CA ILE A 106 18.34 8.95 3.27
C ILE A 106 17.56 10.24 3.01
N GLN A 107 18.14 11.15 2.22
CA GLN A 107 17.43 12.34 1.73
C GLN A 107 16.39 11.94 0.68
N ALA A 108 15.19 12.51 0.78
CA ALA A 108 14.08 12.26 -0.14
C ALA A 108 13.15 13.48 -0.17
N GLY A 109 12.06 13.37 -0.91
CA GLY A 109 10.93 14.27 -0.78
C GLY A 109 9.62 13.56 -1.03
N ILE A 110 8.53 14.23 -0.68
CA ILE A 110 7.19 13.73 -0.96
C ILE A 110 6.41 14.76 -1.77
N LEU A 111 5.57 14.28 -2.68
CA LEU A 111 4.53 15.06 -3.32
C LEU A 111 3.21 14.68 -2.65
N THR A 112 2.63 15.59 -1.87
CA THR A 112 1.46 15.31 -1.04
C THR A 112 0.38 16.38 -1.19
N ALA A 113 -0.88 15.96 -1.16
CA ALA A 113 -2.03 16.86 -1.24
C ALA A 113 -2.92 16.78 0.00
N SER A 114 -2.81 15.72 0.81
CA SER A 114 -3.71 15.44 1.91
C SER A 114 -3.12 14.51 2.98
N ALA A 115 -3.82 14.42 4.12
CA ALA A 115 -3.60 13.41 5.14
C ALA A 115 -4.78 12.43 5.24
N ASP A 116 -4.48 11.18 5.55
CA ASP A 116 -5.50 10.15 5.79
C ASP A 116 -6.14 10.27 7.19
N VAL A 117 -7.19 9.47 7.43
CA VAL A 117 -7.90 9.39 8.72
C VAL A 117 -7.00 8.98 9.91
N HIS A 118 -5.88 8.32 9.65
CA HIS A 118 -4.91 7.87 10.65
C HIS A 118 -3.79 8.89 10.90
N GLY A 119 -3.82 10.04 10.22
CA GLY A 119 -2.86 11.12 10.38
C GLY A 119 -1.56 10.93 9.61
N ARG A 120 -1.59 10.12 8.56
CA ARG A 120 -0.46 9.92 7.64
C ARG A 120 -0.59 10.83 6.42
N PRO A 121 0.47 11.54 6.00
CA PRO A 121 0.49 12.15 4.68
C PRO A 121 0.28 11.08 3.60
N ILE A 122 -0.66 11.33 2.69
CA ILE A 122 -0.84 10.53 1.48
C ILE A 122 0.03 11.15 0.40
N CYS A 123 0.94 10.36 -0.19
CA CYS A 123 1.98 10.93 -1.03
C CYS A 123 2.56 10.00 -2.08
N TYR A 124 3.13 10.62 -3.11
CA TYR A 124 4.16 10.02 -3.96
C TYR A 124 5.54 10.29 -3.37
N LEU A 125 6.29 9.24 -3.08
CA LEU A 125 7.68 9.35 -2.62
C LEU A 125 8.60 9.59 -3.81
N THR A 126 9.43 10.63 -3.72
CA THR A 126 10.34 11.06 -4.78
C THR A 126 11.75 11.26 -4.27
N PHE A 127 12.72 11.17 -5.19
CA PHE A 127 14.14 11.38 -4.94
C PHE A 127 14.70 12.42 -5.91
N ASN A 128 16.00 12.31 -6.22
CA ASN A 128 16.68 13.16 -7.19
C ASN A 128 15.96 13.14 -8.55
N GLY A 129 15.79 14.32 -9.16
CA GLY A 129 15.13 14.47 -10.46
C GLY A 129 13.67 14.91 -10.41
N ASN A 130 13.09 15.07 -9.21
CA ASN A 130 11.81 15.78 -9.05
C ASN A 130 11.89 17.22 -9.59
N PRO A 131 10.88 17.71 -10.33
CA PRO A 131 10.91 19.04 -10.95
C PRO A 131 10.49 20.19 -10.03
N PHE A 132 9.97 19.90 -8.84
CA PHE A 132 9.43 20.90 -7.91
C PHE A 132 10.50 21.43 -6.94
N SER A 133 10.50 22.72 -6.68
CA SER A 133 11.28 23.33 -5.59
C SER A 133 10.55 23.14 -4.25
N SER A 134 11.27 23.26 -3.14
CA SER A 134 10.67 23.14 -1.79
C SER A 134 9.45 24.05 -1.63
N GLY A 135 8.31 23.48 -1.24
CA GLY A 135 7.05 24.21 -1.05
C GLY A 135 6.26 24.48 -2.33
N ASP A 136 6.82 24.24 -3.52
CA ASP A 136 6.08 24.36 -4.77
C ASP A 136 4.87 23.44 -4.76
N THR A 137 3.78 23.91 -5.36
CA THR A 137 2.52 23.18 -5.45
C THR A 137 2.08 23.12 -6.92
N GLY A 138 1.80 21.94 -7.43
CA GLY A 138 1.36 21.78 -8.82
C GLY A 138 0.87 20.38 -9.16
N ALA A 139 0.38 20.23 -10.38
CA ALA A 139 -0.05 18.94 -10.91
C ALA A 139 1.15 18.03 -11.22
N ILE A 140 1.02 16.75 -10.90
CA ILE A 140 2.06 15.75 -11.18
C ILE A 140 1.91 15.30 -12.63
N SER A 141 2.98 15.47 -13.42
CA SER A 141 3.04 14.94 -14.79
C SER A 141 3.21 13.42 -14.78
N THR A 142 2.81 12.73 -15.86
CA THR A 142 3.08 11.28 -16.03
C THR A 142 4.54 10.94 -15.79
N LYS A 143 5.48 11.71 -16.34
CA LYS A 143 6.92 11.50 -16.12
C LYS A 143 7.33 11.62 -14.65
N THR A 144 6.73 12.56 -13.92
CA THR A 144 6.99 12.73 -12.47
C THR A 144 6.40 11.56 -11.68
N LEU A 145 5.21 11.09 -12.04
CA LEU A 145 4.59 9.91 -11.44
C LEU A 145 5.44 8.65 -11.69
N GLU A 146 5.88 8.42 -12.92
CA GLU A 146 6.73 7.28 -13.32
C GLU A 146 8.07 7.24 -12.57
N ALA A 147 8.61 8.41 -12.23
CA ALA A 147 9.84 8.53 -11.45
C ALA A 147 9.65 8.27 -9.94
N SER A 148 8.42 8.24 -9.44
CA SER A 148 8.13 8.01 -8.01
C SER A 148 8.39 6.57 -7.59
N ALA A 149 8.69 6.36 -6.30
CA ALA A 149 8.80 5.01 -5.74
C ALA A 149 7.50 4.22 -5.93
N ASN A 150 6.36 4.89 -5.80
CA ASN A 150 5.03 4.27 -5.90
C ASN A 150 4.80 3.62 -7.27
N TYR A 151 5.07 4.35 -8.34
CA TYR A 151 4.94 3.80 -9.70
C TYR A 151 5.93 2.65 -9.93
N ARG A 152 7.17 2.81 -9.46
CA ARG A 152 8.19 1.77 -9.60
C ARG A 152 7.77 0.47 -8.89
N LEU A 153 7.20 0.54 -7.68
CA LEU A 153 6.65 -0.62 -6.97
C LEU A 153 5.57 -1.34 -7.76
N ILE A 154 4.67 -0.61 -8.43
CA ILE A 154 3.63 -1.20 -9.28
C ILE A 154 4.23 -1.85 -10.52
N SER A 155 5.08 -1.11 -11.24
CA SER A 155 5.67 -1.57 -12.50
C SER A 155 6.60 -2.79 -12.33
N SER A 156 7.18 -2.97 -11.14
CA SER A 156 8.01 -4.13 -10.81
C SER A 156 7.22 -5.28 -10.17
N GLY A 157 5.90 -5.14 -10.04
CA GLY A 157 5.04 -6.14 -9.41
C GLY A 157 5.26 -6.29 -7.90
N MET A 158 5.77 -5.29 -7.19
CA MET A 158 5.94 -5.35 -5.72
C MET A 158 4.69 -4.91 -4.95
N ALA A 159 3.73 -4.27 -5.63
CA ALA A 159 2.49 -3.79 -5.03
C ALA A 159 1.28 -4.11 -5.92
N TYR A 160 0.10 -4.17 -5.31
CA TYR A 160 -1.17 -4.12 -6.02
C TYR A 160 -1.61 -2.66 -6.21
N PRO A 161 -2.34 -2.33 -7.29
CA PRO A 161 -2.96 -1.02 -7.42
C PRO A 161 -4.05 -0.83 -6.37
N MET A 162 -4.03 0.31 -5.69
CA MET A 162 -5.05 0.73 -4.72
C MET A 162 -5.47 2.15 -5.06
N LEU A 163 -6.31 2.25 -6.08
CA LEU A 163 -6.70 3.51 -6.68
C LEU A 163 -7.89 4.10 -5.91
N TYR A 164 -7.81 5.37 -5.55
CA TYR A 164 -8.92 6.08 -4.93
C TYR A 164 -9.61 7.04 -5.89
N SER A 165 -10.93 7.20 -5.78
CA SER A 165 -11.72 8.12 -6.62
C SER A 165 -11.31 9.60 -6.49
N SER A 166 -10.61 9.94 -5.41
CA SER A 166 -10.03 11.26 -5.15
C SER A 166 -8.85 11.56 -6.07
N ALA A 167 -8.10 10.53 -6.49
CA ALA A 167 -6.93 10.69 -7.33
C ALA A 167 -7.32 11.08 -8.78
N PRO A 168 -6.54 11.97 -9.43
CA PRO A 168 -6.74 12.34 -10.83
C PRO A 168 -6.85 11.13 -11.77
N VAL A 169 -7.73 11.23 -12.77
CA VAL A 169 -8.03 10.13 -13.70
C VAL A 169 -6.78 9.65 -14.43
N ASP A 170 -5.96 10.58 -14.91
CA ASP A 170 -4.70 10.30 -15.60
C ASP A 170 -3.70 9.53 -14.74
N GLN A 171 -3.60 9.87 -13.44
CA GLN A 171 -2.77 9.13 -12.50
C GLN A 171 -3.30 7.71 -12.26
N ARG A 172 -4.62 7.55 -12.11
CA ARG A 172 -5.26 6.23 -11.98
C ARG A 172 -5.05 5.37 -13.21
N GLU A 173 -5.22 5.92 -14.40
CA GLU A 173 -5.01 5.23 -15.67
C GLU A 173 -3.54 4.82 -15.85
N THR A 174 -2.61 5.70 -15.50
CA THR A 174 -1.17 5.43 -15.55
C THR A 174 -0.77 4.26 -14.63
N ILE A 175 -1.24 4.27 -13.38
CA ILE A 175 -0.97 3.17 -12.42
C ILE A 175 -1.67 1.88 -12.85
N SER A 176 -2.91 1.97 -13.34
CA SER A 176 -3.68 0.83 -13.86
C SER A 176 -2.98 0.14 -15.03
N GLU A 177 -2.48 0.90 -16.00
CA GLU A 177 -1.70 0.37 -17.13
C GLU A 177 -0.42 -0.31 -16.65
N ALA A 178 0.35 0.31 -15.76
CA ALA A 178 1.56 -0.29 -15.22
C ALA A 178 1.27 -1.60 -14.46
N ALA A 179 0.18 -1.64 -13.69
CA ALA A 179 -0.25 -2.85 -13.00
C ALA A 179 -0.64 -3.97 -13.98
N ARG A 180 -1.35 -3.64 -15.06
CA ARG A 180 -1.67 -4.62 -16.12
C ARG A 180 -0.41 -5.14 -16.80
N GLN A 181 0.54 -4.28 -17.14
CA GLN A 181 1.81 -4.71 -17.75
C GLN A 181 2.59 -5.63 -16.81
N ALA A 182 2.67 -5.31 -15.52
CA ALA A 182 3.30 -6.16 -14.53
C ALA A 182 2.58 -7.51 -14.38
N ARG A 183 1.25 -7.52 -14.47
CA ARG A 183 0.44 -8.74 -14.46
C ARG A 183 0.66 -9.60 -15.70
N ASP A 184 0.59 -9.00 -16.89
CA ASP A 184 0.76 -9.69 -18.17
C ASP A 184 2.18 -10.26 -18.33
N ALA A 185 3.16 -9.65 -17.67
CA ALA A 185 4.54 -10.11 -17.59
C ALA A 185 4.83 -11.05 -16.40
N ASP A 186 3.82 -11.43 -15.62
CA ASP A 186 3.94 -12.35 -14.48
C ASP A 186 4.95 -11.88 -13.42
N LEU A 187 4.98 -10.58 -13.11
CA LEU A 187 5.97 -9.98 -12.21
C LEU A 187 5.50 -10.00 -10.75
N GLY A 188 6.42 -10.36 -9.85
CA GLY A 188 6.26 -10.16 -8.40
C GLY A 188 4.95 -10.74 -7.86
N VAL A 189 4.10 -9.93 -7.23
CA VAL A 189 2.81 -10.36 -6.65
C VAL A 189 1.94 -11.11 -7.66
N TRP A 190 1.98 -10.72 -8.94
CA TRP A 190 1.14 -11.32 -9.98
C TRP A 190 1.47 -12.78 -10.28
N ALA A 191 2.74 -13.18 -10.11
CA ALA A 191 3.19 -14.56 -10.32
C ALA A 191 2.55 -15.58 -9.35
N VAL A 192 2.09 -15.10 -8.20
CA VAL A 192 1.60 -15.96 -7.11
C VAL A 192 0.25 -15.51 -6.55
N ASP A 193 -0.36 -14.47 -7.12
CA ASP A 193 -1.65 -13.92 -6.70
C ASP A 193 -2.75 -14.99 -6.73
N LYS A 194 -3.53 -15.06 -5.65
CA LYS A 194 -4.71 -15.90 -5.49
C LYS A 194 -5.99 -15.09 -5.30
N THR A 195 -5.95 -13.77 -5.50
CA THR A 195 -7.11 -12.90 -5.24
C THR A 195 -8.35 -13.33 -6.02
N GLU A 196 -8.22 -13.76 -7.28
CA GLU A 196 -9.37 -14.23 -8.04
C GLU A 196 -10.10 -15.35 -7.30
N ARG A 197 -9.37 -16.27 -6.65
CA ARG A 197 -9.96 -17.40 -5.93
C ARG A 197 -9.06 -17.90 -4.79
N PHE A 198 -9.48 -17.66 -3.55
CA PHE A 198 -8.69 -17.95 -2.35
C PHE A 198 -9.48 -18.70 -1.27
N ALA A 199 -8.78 -19.54 -0.51
CA ALA A 199 -9.33 -20.17 0.70
C ALA A 199 -9.31 -19.21 1.91
N LEU A 200 -10.28 -19.36 2.81
CA LEU A 200 -10.38 -18.57 4.04
C LEU A 200 -10.98 -19.42 5.17
N THR A 201 -10.35 -20.56 5.43
CA THR A 201 -10.77 -21.53 6.46
C THR A 201 -10.30 -21.10 7.83
N ASP A 202 -9.03 -20.70 7.92
CA ASP A 202 -8.40 -20.18 9.12
C ASP A 202 -7.26 -19.20 8.76
N LEU A 203 -6.66 -18.57 9.77
CA LEU A 203 -5.64 -17.53 9.56
C LEU A 203 -4.38 -18.02 8.84
N SER A 204 -4.11 -19.32 8.82
CA SER A 204 -2.96 -19.89 8.11
C SER A 204 -3.16 -20.01 6.60
N ASP A 205 -4.39 -19.85 6.09
CA ASP A 205 -4.64 -19.73 4.65
C ASP A 205 -4.21 -18.36 4.10
N LEU A 206 -4.03 -17.38 4.98
CA LEU A 206 -3.70 -15.99 4.65
C LEU A 206 -2.25 -15.62 5.00
N GLY A 207 -1.70 -16.23 6.05
CA GLY A 207 -0.40 -15.81 6.55
C GLY A 207 0.03 -16.44 7.86
N TRP A 208 1.14 -15.94 8.40
CA TRP A 208 1.73 -16.41 9.65
C TRP A 208 1.84 -15.28 10.67
N ALA A 209 2.32 -15.58 11.87
CA ALA A 209 2.50 -14.56 12.90
C ALA A 209 3.62 -13.57 12.52
N SER A 210 3.37 -12.26 12.58
CA SER A 210 4.37 -11.22 12.30
C SER A 210 5.63 -11.39 13.15
N GLY A 211 6.80 -11.08 12.58
CA GLY A 211 8.10 -11.27 13.21
C GLY A 211 8.59 -12.73 13.24
N SER A 212 7.81 -13.67 12.69
CA SER A 212 8.28 -15.04 12.46
C SER A 212 9.16 -15.11 11.22
N LYS A 213 9.96 -16.17 11.12
CA LYS A 213 10.73 -16.49 9.91
C LYS A 213 10.01 -17.63 9.19
N PRO A 214 9.13 -17.34 8.23
CA PRO A 214 8.52 -18.38 7.42
C PRO A 214 9.62 -19.13 6.64
N GLY A 215 9.30 -20.31 6.11
CA GLY A 215 10.17 -20.97 5.15
C GLY A 215 10.23 -20.19 3.82
N GLU A 216 11.22 -20.51 2.98
CA GLU A 216 11.39 -19.90 1.66
C GLU A 216 10.12 -20.01 0.81
N GLU A 217 9.50 -21.20 0.77
CA GLU A 217 8.26 -21.45 0.01
C GLU A 217 7.09 -20.53 0.42
N GLU A 218 6.96 -20.24 1.72
CA GLU A 218 5.90 -19.38 2.25
C GLU A 218 6.14 -17.91 1.88
N GLU A 219 7.38 -17.41 1.96
CA GLU A 219 7.70 -16.03 1.56
C GLU A 219 7.57 -15.84 0.05
N ASP A 220 7.91 -16.87 -0.74
CA ASP A 220 7.75 -16.89 -2.19
C ASP A 220 6.29 -17.00 -2.64
N GLY A 221 5.34 -17.27 -1.73
CA GLY A 221 3.91 -17.40 -2.04
C GLY A 221 3.52 -18.74 -2.67
N THR A 222 4.36 -19.77 -2.49
CA THR A 222 4.13 -21.15 -2.95
C THR A 222 3.78 -22.12 -1.82
N GLY A 223 3.87 -21.65 -0.57
CA GLY A 223 3.50 -22.38 0.64
C GLY A 223 1.99 -22.48 0.87
N LYS A 224 1.58 -22.71 2.12
CA LYS A 224 0.16 -22.80 2.49
C LYS A 224 -0.52 -21.44 2.43
N ALA A 225 0.14 -20.40 2.94
CA ALA A 225 -0.42 -19.07 2.95
C ALA A 225 -0.56 -18.55 1.51
N GLN A 226 -1.74 -18.07 1.16
CA GLN A 226 -2.03 -17.54 -0.17
C GLN A 226 -1.76 -16.04 -0.18
N LEU A 227 -1.03 -15.57 -1.19
CA LEU A 227 -0.97 -14.14 -1.45
C LEU A 227 -2.30 -13.68 -2.04
N ILE A 228 -2.93 -12.69 -1.41
CA ILE A 228 -4.11 -12.02 -1.95
C ILE A 228 -3.94 -10.51 -1.83
N PHE A 229 -4.83 -9.77 -2.49
CA PHE A 229 -4.88 -8.32 -2.41
C PHE A 229 -4.92 -7.86 -0.93
N PRO A 230 -4.04 -6.95 -0.48
CA PRO A 230 -3.85 -6.71 0.96
C PRO A 230 -5.09 -6.18 1.65
N LYS A 231 -5.93 -5.39 0.97
CA LYS A 231 -7.25 -5.03 1.51
C LYS A 231 -8.11 -6.26 1.81
N LEU A 232 -8.19 -7.24 0.91
CA LEU A 232 -8.95 -8.48 1.16
C LEU A 232 -8.31 -9.32 2.27
N PHE A 233 -6.98 -9.34 2.37
CA PHE A 233 -6.29 -9.97 3.49
C PHE A 233 -6.68 -9.35 4.83
N ARG A 234 -6.70 -8.01 4.93
CA ARG A 234 -7.15 -7.29 6.14
C ARG A 234 -8.59 -7.69 6.49
N ARG A 235 -9.50 -7.69 5.51
CA ARG A 235 -10.89 -8.15 5.69
C ARG A 235 -10.99 -9.60 6.14
N GLY A 236 -10.19 -10.49 5.57
CA GLY A 236 -10.16 -11.90 5.93
C GLY A 236 -9.66 -12.12 7.36
N CYS A 237 -8.64 -11.38 7.78
CA CYS A 237 -8.13 -11.40 9.14
C CYS A 237 -9.19 -10.92 10.15
N ASP A 238 -9.85 -9.80 9.89
CA ASP A 238 -10.90 -9.25 10.76
C ASP A 238 -12.12 -10.17 10.84
N PHE A 239 -12.55 -10.71 9.69
CA PHE A 239 -13.62 -11.70 9.59
C PHE A 239 -13.32 -12.95 10.44
N LEU A 240 -12.15 -13.57 10.27
CA LEU A 240 -11.80 -14.78 11.01
C LEU A 240 -11.72 -14.54 12.52
N LYS A 241 -11.29 -13.34 12.94
CA LYS A 241 -11.29 -12.95 14.37
C LYS A 241 -12.70 -12.69 14.91
N SER A 242 -13.64 -12.27 14.07
CA SER A 242 -15.03 -12.00 14.48
C SER A 242 -15.78 -13.26 14.88
N GLY A 243 -15.39 -14.43 14.37
CA GLY A 243 -16.08 -15.72 14.58
C GLY A 243 -17.34 -15.90 13.73
N GLU A 244 -17.64 -14.98 12.82
CA GLU A 244 -18.70 -15.16 11.82
C GLU A 244 -18.35 -16.29 10.83
N THR A 245 -19.36 -16.79 10.11
CA THR A 245 -19.23 -17.98 9.27
C THR A 245 -19.19 -17.70 7.77
N ASP A 246 -19.42 -16.44 7.38
CA ASP A 246 -19.45 -16.00 5.99
C ASP A 246 -18.92 -14.57 5.85
N LEU A 247 -17.86 -14.41 5.04
CA LEU A 247 -17.19 -13.12 4.82
C LEU A 247 -18.13 -12.10 4.16
N VAL A 248 -18.96 -12.54 3.22
CA VAL A 248 -19.84 -11.64 2.46
C VAL A 248 -20.94 -11.09 3.36
N GLU A 249 -21.55 -11.94 4.19
CA GLU A 249 -22.53 -11.50 5.18
C GLU A 249 -21.90 -10.64 6.27
N TRP A 250 -20.70 -10.98 6.75
CA TRP A 250 -19.97 -10.15 7.70
C TRP A 250 -19.71 -8.75 7.14
N LEU A 251 -19.21 -8.63 5.91
CA LEU A 251 -19.03 -7.32 5.25
C LEU A 251 -20.35 -6.54 5.18
N ARG A 252 -21.48 -7.18 4.85
CA ARG A 252 -22.79 -6.49 4.81
C ARG A 252 -23.21 -5.94 6.17
N LYS A 253 -22.87 -6.62 7.26
CA LYS A 253 -23.16 -6.18 8.63
C LYS A 253 -22.16 -5.13 9.13
N THR A 254 -20.94 -5.12 8.61
CA THR A 254 -19.85 -4.24 9.03
C THR A 254 -19.56 -3.18 7.96
N GLU A 255 -20.42 -2.16 7.89
CA GLU A 255 -20.36 -1.10 6.86
C GLU A 255 -19.00 -0.40 6.78
N SER A 256 -18.30 -0.23 7.90
CA SER A 256 -16.94 0.35 7.95
C SER A 256 -15.90 -0.48 7.21
N GLU A 257 -16.13 -1.76 6.96
CA GLU A 257 -15.23 -2.66 6.23
C GLU A 257 -15.71 -2.95 4.80
N ASN A 258 -16.95 -2.59 4.48
CA ASN A 258 -17.57 -2.81 3.17
C ASN A 258 -17.38 -1.61 2.23
N ASP A 259 -16.12 -1.38 1.85
CA ASP A 259 -15.71 -0.26 0.99
C ASP A 259 -16.56 -0.17 -0.28
N LYS A 260 -16.85 1.05 -0.75
CA LYS A 260 -17.45 1.27 -2.07
C LYS A 260 -16.36 1.20 -3.13
N VAL A 261 -16.65 0.53 -4.24
CA VAL A 261 -15.72 0.28 -5.33
C VAL A 261 -16.41 0.60 -6.65
N ILE A 262 -15.78 1.42 -7.46
CA ILE A 262 -16.16 1.70 -8.83
C ILE A 262 -15.39 0.72 -9.72
N ILE A 263 -16.13 -0.08 -10.48
CA ILE A 263 -15.58 -1.01 -11.50
C ILE A 263 -15.89 -0.46 -12.90
N ASP A 264 -14.94 -0.61 -13.81
CA ASP A 264 -15.02 -0.19 -15.22
C ASP A 264 -15.42 1.28 -15.41
N ASN A 265 -15.09 2.15 -14.44
CA ASN A 265 -15.50 3.56 -14.39
C ASN A 265 -17.02 3.79 -14.55
N ARG A 266 -17.86 2.81 -14.17
CA ARG A 266 -19.31 2.87 -14.42
C ARG A 266 -20.16 2.58 -13.19
N THR A 267 -19.83 1.53 -12.46
CA THR A 267 -20.73 1.01 -11.43
C THR A 267 -20.05 1.08 -10.07
N GLU A 268 -20.61 1.90 -9.17
CA GLU A 268 -20.25 1.88 -7.76
C GLU A 268 -21.01 0.75 -7.05
N VAL A 269 -20.29 -0.21 -6.48
CA VAL A 269 -20.83 -1.32 -5.72
C VAL A 269 -20.08 -1.46 -4.39
N PRO A 270 -20.73 -1.96 -3.32
CA PRO A 270 -20.00 -2.36 -2.12
C PRO A 270 -19.07 -3.56 -2.40
N LEU A 271 -17.95 -3.64 -1.69
CA LEU A 271 -16.96 -4.72 -1.79
C LEU A 271 -17.59 -6.11 -1.66
N SER A 272 -18.61 -6.25 -0.80
CA SER A 272 -19.33 -7.52 -0.62
C SER A 272 -20.10 -7.99 -1.86
N GLN A 273 -20.37 -7.12 -2.84
CA GLN A 273 -20.95 -7.53 -4.13
C GLN A 273 -19.89 -8.02 -5.14
N LEU A 274 -18.62 -7.74 -4.89
CA LEU A 274 -17.50 -8.23 -5.69
C LEU A 274 -16.96 -9.58 -5.18
N LEU A 275 -17.54 -10.10 -4.10
CA LEU A 275 -17.13 -11.37 -3.49
C LEU A 275 -18.27 -12.37 -3.54
N ARG A 276 -17.96 -13.61 -3.92
CA ARG A 276 -18.88 -14.74 -3.85
C ARG A 276 -18.23 -15.91 -3.14
N ARG A 277 -18.98 -16.57 -2.27
CA ARG A 277 -18.55 -17.82 -1.64
C ARG A 277 -18.77 -18.98 -2.59
N GLU A 278 -17.74 -19.79 -2.75
CA GLU A 278 -17.72 -21.04 -3.52
C GLU A 278 -17.27 -22.17 -2.60
N ASN A 279 -18.21 -22.80 -1.87
CA ASN A 279 -17.92 -23.83 -0.86
C ASN A 279 -16.98 -23.33 0.26
N ASP A 280 -15.73 -23.79 0.23
CA ASP A 280 -14.62 -23.49 1.15
C ASP A 280 -13.73 -22.33 0.67
N ARG A 281 -14.07 -21.71 -0.47
CA ARG A 281 -13.31 -20.61 -1.07
C ARG A 281 -14.18 -19.38 -1.29
N TYR A 282 -13.51 -18.26 -1.54
CA TYR A 282 -14.12 -17.03 -2.03
C TYR A 282 -13.53 -16.68 -3.39
N ARG A 283 -14.37 -16.13 -4.25
CA ARG A 283 -14.01 -15.59 -5.55
C ARG A 283 -14.17 -14.08 -5.53
N PHE A 284 -13.16 -13.36 -6.03
CA PHE A 284 -13.24 -11.92 -6.29
C PHE A 284 -13.57 -11.68 -7.76
N ASP A 285 -14.74 -11.13 -8.05
CA ASP A 285 -15.31 -10.98 -9.39
C ASP A 285 -15.13 -9.57 -9.96
N ALA A 286 -13.89 -9.08 -9.94
CA ALA A 286 -13.51 -7.85 -10.62
C ALA A 286 -12.03 -7.87 -11.02
N ASP A 287 -11.69 -7.10 -12.05
CA ASP A 287 -10.29 -6.84 -12.38
C ASP A 287 -9.71 -5.82 -11.38
N LEU A 288 -8.83 -6.27 -10.50
CA LEU A 288 -8.13 -5.41 -9.52
C LEU A 288 -7.40 -4.25 -10.18
N THR A 289 -6.87 -4.43 -11.39
CA THR A 289 -6.14 -3.37 -12.09
C THR A 289 -7.04 -2.21 -12.52
N GLN A 290 -8.37 -2.41 -12.49
CA GLN A 290 -9.37 -1.41 -12.85
C GLN A 290 -10.27 -1.02 -11.68
N ALA A 291 -10.07 -1.61 -10.50
CA ALA A 291 -10.86 -1.32 -9.32
C ALA A 291 -10.47 0.02 -8.70
N VAL A 292 -11.47 0.88 -8.44
CA VAL A 292 -11.27 2.20 -7.86
C VAL A 292 -12.10 2.33 -6.59
N PHE A 293 -11.45 2.46 -5.45
CA PHE A 293 -12.09 2.59 -4.15
C PHE A 293 -12.57 4.03 -3.92
N VAL A 294 -13.76 4.17 -3.32
CA VAL A 294 -14.26 5.48 -2.90
C VAL A 294 -13.71 5.77 -1.50
N GLU A 295 -13.11 6.94 -1.32
CA GLU A 295 -12.64 7.38 -0.01
C GLU A 295 -13.79 7.53 1.00
N LYS A 296 -13.48 7.28 2.27
CA LYS A 296 -14.37 7.46 3.41
C LYS A 296 -14.10 8.77 4.14
#